data_AF-A0A8C8DQ94-F1
#
_entry.id   AF-A0A8C8DQ94-F1
#
_cell.length_a   1.000
_cell.length_b   1.000
_cell.length_c   1.000
_cell.angle_alpha   90.00
_cell.angle_beta   90.00
_cell.angle_gamma   90.00
#
_symmetry.space_group_name_H-M   'P 1'
#
loop_
_entity.id
_entity.type
_entity.pdbx_description
1 polymer ?
#
loop_
_entity_poly.entity_id
_entity_poly.type
_entity_poly.pdbx_seq_one_letter_code
_entity_poly.pdbx_strand_id
1 'polypeptide(L)' 'TIFSKVIDKSIPADIIYEDHMCLAFRDISPQAPVHFLVIPRIPIPRISAAEDADAEVVKEKSHQAVRKSAQA' A
#
# COMPACT_ATOMS: atom_id res chain seq x y z
N THR A 1 -6.76 11.62 3.07
CA THR A 1 -7.08 11.38 1.64
C THR A 1 -8.03 10.19 1.54
N ILE A 2 -8.44 9.77 0.34
CA ILE A 2 -9.19 8.51 0.18
C ILE A 2 -8.40 7.30 0.71
N PHE A 3 -7.08 7.30 0.56
CA PHE A 3 -6.21 6.25 1.12
C PHE A 3 -6.16 6.26 2.65
N SER A 4 -6.19 7.43 3.30
CA SER A 4 -6.34 7.50 4.76
C SER A 4 -7.63 6.83 5.21
N LYS A 5 -8.73 7.02 4.47
CA LYS A 5 -10.01 6.36 4.78
C LYS A 5 -9.93 4.83 4.67
N VAL A 6 -9.13 4.31 3.74
CA VAL A 6 -8.84 2.87 3.61
C VAL A 6 -8.03 2.37 4.80
N ILE A 7 -6.97 3.09 5.18
CA ILE A 7 -6.12 2.76 6.36
C ILE A 7 -6.97 2.74 7.65
N ASP A 8 -7.84 3.72 7.81
CA ASP A 8 -8.72 3.87 8.97
C ASP A 8 -9.95 2.94 8.90
N LYS A 9 -10.07 2.14 7.84
CA LYS A 9 -11.18 1.20 7.58
C LYS A 9 -12.57 1.86 7.60
N SER A 10 -12.60 3.16 7.33
CA SER A 10 -13.84 3.96 7.25
C SER A 10 -14.58 3.78 5.91
N ILE A 11 -13.90 3.24 4.91
CA ILE A 11 -14.50 2.77 3.66
C ILE A 11 -14.09 1.32 3.41
N PRO A 12 -14.94 0.50 2.78
CA PRO A 12 -14.60 -0.88 2.46
C PRO A 12 -13.46 -0.93 1.44
N ALA A 13 -12.53 -1.85 1.66
CA ALA A 13 -11.46 -2.19 0.74
C ALA A 13 -11.17 -3.69 0.87
N ASP A 14 -10.84 -4.34 -0.25
CA ASP A 14 -10.42 -5.74 -0.26
C ASP A 14 -8.93 -5.82 0.10
N ILE A 15 -8.65 -5.87 1.41
CA ILE A 15 -7.31 -5.89 1.97
C ILE A 15 -6.70 -7.27 1.81
N ILE A 16 -5.58 -7.35 1.11
CA ILE A 16 -4.83 -8.59 0.86
C ILE A 16 -3.58 -8.70 1.74
N TYR A 17 -3.12 -7.57 2.29
CA TYR A 17 -1.99 -7.53 3.23
C TYR A 17 -2.09 -6.29 4.13
N GLU A 18 -1.77 -6.45 5.41
CA GLU A 18 -1.74 -5.33 6.36
C GLU A 18 -0.70 -5.60 7.45
N ASP A 19 0.18 -4.64 7.69
CA ASP A 19 1.07 -4.63 8.86
C ASP A 19 1.18 -3.22 9.45
N HIS A 20 2.17 -2.99 10.32
CA HIS A 20 2.40 -1.69 10.98
C HIS A 20 3.03 -0.63 10.07
N MET A 21 3.57 -1.02 8.91
CA MET A 21 4.22 -0.12 7.95
C MET A 21 3.31 0.22 6.78
N CYS A 22 2.59 -0.76 6.23
CA CYS A 22 1.79 -0.56 5.02
C CYS A 22 0.51 -1.42 5.00
N LEU A 23 -0.33 -1.11 4.02
CA LEU A 23 -1.54 -1.83 3.70
C LEU A 23 -1.60 -2.03 2.18
N ALA A 24 -1.89 -3.24 1.74
CA ALA A 24 -2.14 -3.56 0.34
C ALA A 24 -3.58 -4.04 0.14
N PHE A 25 -4.22 -3.56 -0.92
CA PHE A 25 -5.61 -3.85 -1.22
C PHE A 25 -5.86 -3.89 -2.73
N ARG A 26 -6.89 -4.62 -3.16
CA ARG A 26 -7.26 -4.69 -4.58
C ARG A 26 -7.88 -3.38 -5.03
N ASP A 27 -7.53 -2.96 -6.25
CA ASP A 27 -8.18 -1.80 -6.87
C ASP A 27 -9.63 -2.16 -7.23
N ILE A 28 -10.53 -1.16 -7.18
CA ILE A 28 -11.94 -1.33 -7.54
C ILE A 28 -12.16 -1.42 -9.05
N SER A 29 -11.22 -0.90 -9.85
CA SER A 29 -11.18 -0.90 -11.30
C SER A 29 -9.80 -1.38 -11.81
N PRO A 30 -9.46 -2.67 -11.59
CA PRO A 30 -8.15 -3.21 -11.93
C PRO A 30 -7.89 -3.14 -13.44
N GLN A 31 -6.70 -2.67 -13.82
CA GLN A 31 -6.27 -2.54 -15.23
C GLN A 31 -5.49 -3.77 -15.75
N ALA A 32 -5.31 -4.78 -14.90
CA ALA A 32 -4.61 -6.02 -15.21
C ALA A 32 -5.10 -7.16 -14.31
N PRO A 33 -4.90 -8.45 -14.69
CA PRO A 33 -5.31 -9.60 -13.88
C PRO A 33 -4.73 -9.61 -12.47
N VAL A 34 -3.52 -9.06 -12.33
CA VAL A 34 -2.87 -8.83 -11.03
C VAL A 34 -2.66 -7.33 -10.90
N HIS A 35 -3.57 -6.67 -10.19
CA HIS A 35 -3.52 -5.24 -9.94
C HIS A 35 -3.99 -4.95 -8.50
N PHE A 36 -3.07 -4.48 -7.67
CA PHE A 36 -3.34 -4.06 -6.30
C PHE A 36 -2.47 -2.86 -5.97
N LEU A 37 -2.91 -2.08 -5.01
CA LEU A 37 -2.20 -0.89 -4.54
C LEU A 37 -1.56 -1.20 -3.19
N VAL A 38 -0.37 -0.64 -2.96
CA VAL A 38 0.32 -0.65 -1.66
C VAL A 38 0.41 0.79 -1.18
N ILE A 39 -0.09 1.06 0.01
CA ILE A 39 -0.06 2.38 0.64
C ILE A 39 0.71 2.32 1.96
N PRO A 40 1.69 3.22 2.19
CA PRO A 40 2.35 3.33 3.48
C PRO A 40 1.40 3.95 4.52
N ARG A 41 1.53 3.53 5.78
CA ARG A 41 0.79 4.15 6.90
C ARG A 41 1.27 5.55 7.21
N ILE A 42 2.57 5.80 7.02
CA ILE A 42 3.15 7.13 7.10
C ILE A 42 2.83 7.87 5.79
N PRO A 43 2.08 8.98 5.83
CA PRO A 43 1.70 9.68 4.61
C PRO A 43 2.92 10.37 3.97
N ILE A 44 3.24 9.97 2.73
CA ILE A 44 4.22 10.65 1.90
C ILE A 44 3.45 11.36 0.77
N PRO A 45 3.38 12.70 0.74
CA PRO A 45 2.51 13.41 -0.20
C PRO A 45 2.85 13.19 -1.67
N ARG A 46 4.14 12.96 -1.96
CA ARG A 46 4.69 12.71 -3.29
C ARG A 46 6.08 12.09 -3.14
N ILE A 47 6.51 11.31 -4.14
CA ILE A 47 7.83 10.66 -4.12
C ILE A 47 8.98 11.67 -3.91
N SER A 48 8.88 12.87 -4.49
CA SER A 48 9.91 13.91 -4.33
C SER A 48 9.97 14.54 -2.93
N ALA A 49 9.04 14.21 -2.03
CA ALA A 49 9.05 14.63 -0.64
C ALA A 49 9.45 13.50 0.31
N ALA A 50 9.85 12.34 -0.23
CA ALA A 50 10.39 11.25 0.58
C ALA A 50 11.78 11.62 1.11
N GLU A 51 12.01 11.38 2.39
CA GLU A 51 13.32 11.50 3.03
C GLU A 51 14.03 10.13 3.04
N ASP A 52 15.32 10.11 3.39
CA ASP A 52 16.09 8.85 3.45
C ASP A 52 15.47 7.82 4.41
N ALA A 53 14.82 8.28 5.47
CA ALA A 53 14.07 7.43 6.40
C ALA A 53 12.83 6.79 5.76
N ASP A 54 12.22 7.44 4.75
CA ASP A 54 11.08 6.90 4.01
C ASP A 54 11.52 5.88 2.97
N ALA A 55 12.77 5.97 2.48
CA ALA A 55 13.29 5.07 1.46
C ALA A 55 13.26 3.60 1.91
N GLU A 56 13.54 3.32 3.17
CA GLU A 56 13.49 1.96 3.71
C GLU A 56 12.06 1.39 3.72
N VAL A 57 11.08 2.23 4.05
CA VAL A 57 9.64 1.90 4.01
C VAL A 57 9.20 1.63 2.57
N VAL A 58 9.61 2.47 1.62
CA VAL A 58 9.22 2.33 0.21
C VAL A 58 9.89 1.12 -0.45
N LYS A 59 11.17 0.86 -0.18
CA LYS A 59 11.97 -0.10 -0.95
C LYS A 59 11.78 -1.55 -0.49
N GLU A 60 11.93 -1.81 0.81
CA GLU A 60 11.91 -3.18 1.33
C GLU A 60 10.47 -3.69 1.52
N LYS A 61 9.59 -2.83 2.04
CA LYS A 61 8.25 -3.26 2.47
C LYS A 61 7.27 -3.39 1.31
N SER A 62 7.38 -2.53 0.29
CA SER A 62 6.61 -2.67 -0.95
C SER A 62 6.93 -3.99 -1.66
N HIS A 63 8.21 -4.39 -1.71
CA HIS A 63 8.61 -5.69 -2.24
C HIS A 63 8.06 -6.87 -1.45
N GLN A 64 8.02 -6.80 -0.12
CA GLN A 64 7.39 -7.85 0.70
C GLN A 64 5.88 -7.94 0.49
N ALA A 65 5.19 -6.81 0.45
CA ALA A 65 3.76 -6.76 0.17
C ALA A 65 3.44 -7.37 -1.19
N VAL A 66 4.23 -7.03 -2.23
CA VAL A 66 4.09 -7.59 -3.59
C VAL A 66 4.39 -9.09 -3.63
N ARG A 67 5.41 -9.56 -2.90
CA ARG A 67 5.74 -10.99 -2.84
C ARG A 67 4.66 -11.81 -2.15
N LYS A 68 4.09 -11.30 -1.06
CA LYS A 68 3.04 -12.00 -0.30
C LYS A 68 1.70 -11.99 -1.05
N SER A 69 1.37 -10.90 -1.74
CA SER A 69 0.13 -10.82 -2.54
C SER A 69 0.18 -11.68 -3.80
N ALA A 70 1.36 -11.87 -4.41
CA ALA A 70 1.53 -12.79 -5.54
C ALA A 70 1.42 -14.28 -5.15
N GLN A 71 1.40 -14.59 -3.86
CA GLN A 71 1.30 -15.97 -3.32
C GLN A 71 -0.08 -16.29 -2.73
N ALA A 72 -1.02 -15.33 -2.76
CA ALA A 72 -2.36 -15.44 -2.16
C ALA A 72 -3.47 -15.55 -3.21
#